data_AF-A0A376TKD7-F1
#
_entry.id   AF-A0A376TKD7-F1
#
_cell.length_a   1.000
_cell.length_b   1.000
_cell.length_c   1.000
_cell.angle_alpha   90.00
_cell.angle_beta   90.00
_cell.angle_gamma   90.00
#
_symmetry.space_group_name_H-M   'P 1'
#
loop_
_entity.id
_entity.type
_entity.pdbx_description
1 polymer ?
#
loop_
_entity_poly.entity_id
_entity_poly.type
_entity_poly.pdbx_seq_one_letter_code
_entity_poly.pdbx_strand_id
1 'polypeptide(L)'
;MNYEISSKVAYDTAHYCLLDTLGCGLEALEYPACKKLLGPIVPGTVVPNGVRVPGTQFQLDPVQAAFNIGAMIRWLDFNDTWLAAEWGHPSDNLGGILATADWLSRNAVASGKAPLTMKQVLTGMIKAHEIQGCIALENSFNRVGLDHVLLVKVASTAVVAEMLGLTARKFSTPFRWRGWTVSRCAPIAMRRTPARVNPGRRAMPLPARYVWH
;
A
#
# COMPACT_ATOMS: atom_id res chain seq x y z
N MET A 1 -5.50 1.86 -14.80
CA MET A 1 -5.51 3.15 -14.08
C MET A 1 -4.83 4.16 -14.98
N ASN A 2 -5.57 5.09 -15.57
CA ASN A 2 -5.03 6.00 -16.59
C ASN A 2 -4.77 7.41 -16.05
N TYR A 3 -4.86 7.60 -14.73
CA TYR A 3 -4.66 8.89 -14.08
C TYR A 3 -3.17 9.21 -13.93
N GLU A 4 -2.78 10.37 -14.42
CA GLU A 4 -1.42 10.91 -14.28
C GLU A 4 -1.34 11.85 -13.07
N ILE A 5 -0.40 11.57 -12.17
CA ILE A 5 -0.17 12.38 -10.97
C ILE A 5 0.78 13.52 -11.32
N SER A 6 0.32 14.76 -11.19
CA SER A 6 1.08 15.99 -11.45
C SER A 6 1.38 16.83 -10.20
N SER A 7 0.92 16.40 -9.02
CA SER A 7 1.17 17.13 -7.75
C SER A 7 2.59 16.89 -7.26
N LYS A 8 3.42 17.95 -7.24
CA LYS A 8 4.77 17.92 -6.65
C LYS A 8 4.71 17.57 -5.16
N VAL A 9 3.73 18.14 -4.44
CA VAL A 9 3.52 17.89 -3.01
C VAL A 9 3.25 16.40 -2.77
N ALA A 10 2.48 15.75 -3.65
CA ALA A 10 2.25 14.31 -3.56
C ALA A 10 3.56 13.50 -3.74
N TYR A 11 4.43 13.85 -4.68
CA TYR A 11 5.71 13.13 -4.80
C TYR A 11 6.67 13.42 -3.65
N ASP A 12 6.76 14.67 -3.18
CA ASP A 12 7.62 15.03 -2.05
C ASP A 12 7.18 14.29 -0.77
N THR A 13 5.88 14.26 -0.51
CA THR A 13 5.33 13.62 0.70
C THR A 13 5.39 12.10 0.59
N ALA A 14 5.18 11.52 -0.60
CA ALA A 14 5.36 10.08 -0.81
C ALA A 14 6.82 9.67 -0.59
N HIS A 15 7.78 10.53 -0.96
CA HIS A 15 9.19 10.30 -0.69
C HIS A 15 9.49 10.28 0.82
N TYR A 16 8.96 11.24 1.59
CA TYR A 16 9.10 11.21 3.06
C TYR A 16 8.42 9.98 3.68
N CYS A 17 7.20 9.66 3.25
CA CYS A 17 6.45 8.47 3.69
C CYS A 17 7.25 7.18 3.42
N LEU A 18 7.90 7.05 2.26
CA LEU A 18 8.74 5.90 1.95
C LEU A 18 9.89 5.74 2.97
N LEU A 19 10.61 6.83 3.27
CA LEU A 19 11.75 6.80 4.19
C LEU A 19 11.30 6.48 5.62
N ASP A 20 10.22 7.12 6.08
CA ASP A 20 9.62 6.90 7.39
C ASP A 20 9.16 5.44 7.57
N THR A 21 8.42 4.91 6.58
CA THR A 21 7.90 3.54 6.59
C THR A 21 9.04 2.51 6.62
N LEU A 22 10.11 2.72 5.83
CA LEU A 22 11.28 1.86 5.87
C LEU A 22 12.02 1.95 7.21
N GLY A 23 12.09 3.13 7.82
CA GLY A 23 12.64 3.34 9.16
C GLY A 23 11.90 2.50 10.21
N CYS A 24 10.56 2.57 10.23
CA CYS A 24 9.72 1.74 11.11
C CYS A 24 9.99 0.24 10.92
N GLY A 25 10.12 -0.19 9.66
CA GLY A 25 10.42 -1.59 9.35
C GLY A 25 11.80 -2.05 9.83
N LEU A 26 12.80 -1.17 9.81
CA LEU A 26 14.13 -1.47 10.33
C LEU A 26 14.13 -1.57 11.86
N GLU A 27 13.42 -0.67 12.56
CA GLU A 27 13.28 -0.71 14.03
C GLU A 27 12.59 -2.00 14.49
N ALA A 28 11.59 -2.48 13.74
CA ALA A 28 10.90 -3.74 14.03
C ALA A 28 11.84 -4.97 14.08
N LEU A 29 12.99 -4.92 13.41
CA LEU A 29 13.99 -6.01 13.43
C LEU A 29 14.70 -6.17 14.79
N GLU A 30 14.58 -5.19 15.69
CA GLU A 30 15.07 -5.35 17.07
C GLU A 30 14.19 -6.30 17.88
N TYR A 31 12.94 -6.52 17.47
CA TYR A 31 11.94 -7.28 18.23
C TYR A 31 11.90 -8.75 17.77
N PRO A 32 12.27 -9.72 18.65
CA PRO A 32 12.23 -11.15 18.30
C PRO A 32 10.83 -11.64 17.89
N ALA A 33 9.78 -10.99 18.42
CA ALA A 33 8.40 -11.31 18.09
C ALA A 33 8.05 -11.00 16.62
N CYS A 34 8.66 -9.97 16.01
CA CYS A 34 8.55 -9.69 14.59
C CYS A 34 9.40 -10.70 13.81
N LYS A 35 10.70 -10.78 14.15
CA LYS A 35 11.69 -11.60 13.43
C LYS A 35 11.32 -13.06 13.27
N LYS A 36 10.68 -13.67 14.27
CA LYS A 36 10.26 -15.09 14.22
C LYS A 36 9.26 -15.40 13.10
N LEU A 37 8.60 -14.38 12.54
CA LEU A 37 7.63 -14.51 11.45
C LEU A 37 8.26 -14.20 10.07
N LEU A 38 9.50 -13.71 10.04
CA LEU A 38 10.20 -13.34 8.82
C LEU A 38 10.94 -14.54 8.20
N GLY A 39 11.35 -14.38 6.95
CA GLY A 39 12.07 -15.37 6.17
C GLY A 39 11.17 -16.24 5.28
N PRO A 40 11.77 -17.24 4.62
CA PRO A 40 11.04 -18.17 3.78
C PRO A 40 10.19 -19.12 4.62
N ILE A 41 9.08 -19.60 4.05
CA ILE A 41 8.24 -20.64 4.69
C ILE A 41 9.07 -21.89 5.01
N VAL A 42 9.97 -22.28 4.10
CA VAL A 42 10.91 -23.39 4.28
C VAL A 42 12.34 -22.84 4.28
N PRO A 43 13.08 -22.89 5.40
CA PRO A 43 14.48 -22.47 5.46
C PRO A 43 15.33 -23.15 4.39
N GLY A 44 16.23 -22.40 3.76
CA GLY A 44 17.07 -22.89 2.65
C GLY A 44 16.45 -22.77 1.26
N THR A 45 15.21 -22.28 1.15
CA THR A 45 14.60 -21.96 -0.16
C THR A 45 15.44 -20.94 -0.92
N VAL A 46 15.73 -21.23 -2.20
CA VAL A 46 16.42 -20.33 -3.12
C VAL A 46 15.44 -19.84 -4.17
N VAL A 47 15.28 -18.52 -4.29
CA VAL A 47 14.42 -17.89 -5.30
C VAL A 47 15.30 -17.07 -6.26
N PRO A 48 15.55 -17.54 -7.49
CA PRO A 48 16.26 -16.75 -8.50
C PRO A 48 15.57 -15.41 -8.72
N ASN A 49 16.36 -14.32 -8.74
CA ASN A 49 15.86 -12.94 -8.86
C ASN A 49 14.79 -12.57 -7.81
N GLY A 50 14.75 -13.26 -6.67
CA GLY A 50 13.81 -13.01 -5.59
C GLY A 50 13.98 -11.63 -4.96
N VAL A 51 12.95 -11.22 -4.24
CA VAL A 51 12.89 -9.92 -3.55
C VAL A 51 13.81 -9.91 -2.34
N ARG A 52 14.57 -8.84 -2.18
CA ARG A 52 15.39 -8.60 -0.99
C ARG A 52 14.57 -7.89 0.08
N VAL A 53 14.45 -8.49 1.27
CA VAL A 53 13.77 -7.87 2.41
C VAL A 53 14.74 -6.90 3.11
N PRO A 54 14.43 -5.59 3.23
CA PRO A 54 15.32 -4.60 3.83
C PRO A 54 15.83 -4.99 5.22
N GLY A 55 17.10 -4.70 5.53
CA GLY A 55 17.70 -5.02 6.83
C GLY A 55 17.95 -6.51 7.09
N THR A 56 17.71 -7.39 6.11
CA THR A 56 17.91 -8.84 6.23
C THR A 56 18.73 -9.40 5.07
N GLN A 57 19.09 -10.68 5.17
CA GLN A 57 19.71 -11.42 4.07
C GLN A 57 18.71 -12.22 3.23
N PHE A 58 17.41 -12.11 3.51
CA PHE A 58 16.40 -12.92 2.84
C PHE A 58 16.21 -12.48 1.39
N GLN A 59 16.11 -13.49 0.52
CA GLN A 59 15.73 -13.36 -0.87
C GLN A 59 14.54 -14.31 -1.14
N LEU A 60 13.35 -13.74 -1.29
CA LEU A 60 12.08 -14.48 -1.24
C LEU A 60 11.27 -14.31 -2.52
N ASP A 61 10.23 -15.10 -2.71
CA ASP A 61 9.22 -14.82 -3.74
C ASP A 61 8.45 -13.53 -3.38
N PRO A 62 7.85 -12.85 -4.38
CA PRO A 62 7.21 -11.55 -4.13
C PRO A 62 6.04 -11.59 -3.15
N VAL A 63 5.39 -12.74 -2.94
CA VAL A 63 4.28 -12.86 -1.99
C VAL A 63 4.81 -12.92 -0.57
N GLN A 64 5.77 -13.82 -0.31
CA GLN A 64 6.37 -13.95 1.02
C GLN A 64 7.15 -12.69 1.40
N ALA A 65 7.83 -12.05 0.45
CA ALA A 65 8.50 -10.78 0.68
C ALA A 65 7.53 -9.65 1.00
N ALA A 66 6.38 -9.57 0.32
CA ALA A 66 5.36 -8.57 0.63
C ALA A 66 4.82 -8.74 2.06
N PHE A 67 4.62 -9.97 2.52
CA PHE A 67 4.27 -10.24 3.91
C PHE A 67 5.38 -9.79 4.88
N ASN A 68 6.64 -10.13 4.60
CA ASN A 68 7.77 -9.75 5.44
C ASN A 68 7.88 -8.22 5.59
N ILE A 69 7.86 -7.50 4.47
CA ILE A 69 7.93 -6.04 4.47
C ILE A 69 6.70 -5.45 5.16
N GLY A 70 5.49 -5.89 4.83
CA GLY A 70 4.26 -5.39 5.43
C GLY A 70 4.18 -5.62 6.94
N ALA A 71 4.59 -6.80 7.41
CA ALA A 71 4.65 -7.12 8.83
C ALA A 71 5.68 -6.25 9.57
N MET A 72 6.86 -6.02 8.97
CA MET A 72 7.90 -5.18 9.57
C MET A 72 7.43 -3.73 9.73
N ILE A 73 6.97 -3.11 8.64
CA ILE A 73 6.68 -1.67 8.62
C ILE A 73 5.52 -1.27 9.55
N ARG A 74 4.60 -2.20 9.81
CA ARG A 74 3.44 -1.98 10.67
C ARG A 74 3.64 -2.46 12.11
N TRP A 75 4.72 -3.20 12.40
CA TRP A 75 4.88 -3.96 13.65
C TRP A 75 4.72 -3.13 14.92
N LEU A 76 5.32 -1.94 14.93
CA LEU A 76 5.40 -1.06 16.11
C LEU A 76 4.31 0.02 16.16
N ASP A 77 3.47 0.10 15.12
CA ASP A 77 2.43 1.14 15.01
C ASP A 77 2.97 2.59 15.00
N PHE A 78 4.13 2.78 14.38
CA PHE A 78 4.77 4.10 14.22
C PHE A 78 4.68 4.65 12.79
N ASN A 79 4.24 3.84 11.83
CA ASN A 79 4.07 4.26 10.45
C ASN A 79 2.88 5.21 10.28
N ASP A 80 2.77 5.79 9.08
CA ASP A 80 1.77 6.80 8.75
C ASP A 80 0.32 6.41 9.12
N THR A 81 -0.55 7.40 9.27
CA THR A 81 -1.94 7.17 9.67
C THR A 81 -2.90 8.05 8.87
N TRP A 82 -4.02 7.46 8.47
CA TRP A 82 -5.17 8.14 7.86
C TRP A 82 -6.41 7.99 8.74
N LEU A 83 -6.87 9.10 9.32
CA LEU A 83 -8.04 9.13 10.19
C LEU A 83 -9.28 9.61 9.44
N ALA A 84 -10.20 8.68 9.16
CA ALA A 84 -11.46 8.95 8.47
C ALA A 84 -12.64 8.21 9.13
N ALA A 85 -13.72 7.91 8.40
CA ALA A 85 -14.80 7.06 8.92
C ALA A 85 -14.28 5.64 9.24
N GLU A 86 -13.32 5.17 8.45
CA GLU A 86 -12.43 4.07 8.82
C GLU A 86 -11.02 4.58 9.11
N TRP A 87 -10.36 4.01 10.12
CA TRP A 87 -8.96 4.30 10.43
C TRP A 87 -8.07 3.33 9.67
N GLY A 88 -6.86 3.74 9.30
CA GLY A 88 -5.88 2.82 8.76
C GLY A 88 -4.55 3.46 8.42
N HIS A 89 -3.63 2.62 7.94
CA HIS A 89 -2.25 2.98 7.65
C HIS A 89 -1.96 2.70 6.17
N PRO A 90 -2.09 3.70 5.28
CA PRO A 90 -1.93 3.46 3.84
C PRO A 90 -0.52 3.04 3.43
N SER A 91 0.51 3.36 4.23
CA SER A 91 1.88 2.86 4.05
C SER A 91 1.97 1.33 4.09
N ASP A 92 1.01 0.61 4.68
CA ASP A 92 0.96 -0.86 4.69
C ASP A 92 1.01 -1.46 3.27
N ASN A 93 0.50 -0.73 2.27
CA ASN A 93 0.53 -1.16 0.87
C ASN A 93 1.96 -1.21 0.29
N LEU A 94 2.95 -0.59 0.95
CA LEU A 94 4.35 -0.60 0.53
C LEU A 94 4.89 -2.03 0.45
N GLY A 95 4.43 -2.95 1.31
CA GLY A 95 4.85 -4.35 1.25
C GLY A 95 4.61 -4.98 -0.12
N GLY A 96 3.39 -4.88 -0.64
CA GLY A 96 3.05 -5.40 -1.97
C GLY A 96 3.73 -4.65 -3.12
N ILE A 97 3.79 -3.31 -3.02
CA ILE A 97 4.36 -2.45 -4.06
C ILE A 97 5.86 -2.68 -4.20
N LEU A 98 6.61 -2.61 -3.10
CA LEU A 98 8.07 -2.71 -3.10
C LEU A 98 8.52 -4.12 -3.48
N ALA A 99 7.87 -5.16 -2.94
CA ALA A 99 8.19 -6.54 -3.30
C ALA A 99 7.98 -6.81 -4.79
N THR A 100 6.84 -6.36 -5.34
CA THR A 100 6.57 -6.51 -6.78
C THR A 100 7.58 -5.72 -7.62
N ALA A 101 7.90 -4.48 -7.22
CA ALA A 101 8.83 -3.62 -7.95
C ALA A 101 10.24 -4.22 -8.03
N ASP A 102 10.76 -4.69 -6.89
CA ASP A 102 12.10 -5.29 -6.80
C ASP A 102 12.17 -6.57 -7.63
N TRP A 103 11.18 -7.46 -7.49
CA TRP A 103 11.12 -8.70 -8.28
C TRP A 103 11.07 -8.45 -9.79
N LEU A 104 10.19 -7.55 -10.25
CA LEU A 104 10.09 -7.20 -11.67
C LEU A 104 11.40 -6.58 -12.18
N SER A 105 12.02 -5.71 -11.40
CA SER A 105 13.27 -5.03 -11.77
C SER A 105 14.43 -6.00 -11.89
N ARG A 106 14.59 -6.94 -10.94
CA ARG A 106 15.62 -7.99 -10.99
C ARG A 106 15.47 -8.87 -12.22
N ASN A 107 14.24 -9.29 -12.52
CA ASN A 107 13.96 -10.10 -13.71
C ASN A 107 14.18 -9.32 -15.02
N ALA A 108 13.86 -8.03 -15.04
CA ALA A 108 14.13 -7.17 -16.19
C ALA A 108 15.64 -7.06 -16.45
N VAL A 109 16.44 -6.75 -15.42
CA VAL A 109 17.90 -6.66 -15.52
C VAL A 109 18.51 -7.99 -15.96
N ALA A 110 18.09 -9.11 -15.38
CA ALA A 110 18.54 -10.44 -15.78
C ALA A 110 18.21 -10.77 -17.26
N SER A 111 17.18 -10.13 -17.81
CA SER A 111 16.74 -10.28 -19.20
C SER A 111 17.26 -9.17 -20.13
N GLY A 112 18.19 -8.32 -19.69
CA GLY A 112 18.73 -7.20 -20.47
C GLY A 112 17.73 -6.07 -20.74
N LYS A 113 16.67 -5.95 -19.94
CA LYS A 113 15.64 -4.89 -20.02
C LYS A 113 15.85 -3.85 -18.93
N ALA A 114 15.31 -2.65 -19.13
CA ALA A 114 15.34 -1.60 -18.13
C ALA A 114 14.51 -2.00 -16.88
N PRO A 115 15.05 -1.82 -15.66
CA PRO A 115 14.30 -2.04 -14.43
C PRO A 115 13.25 -0.94 -14.20
N LEU A 116 12.36 -1.16 -13.22
CA LEU A 116 11.49 -0.11 -12.73
C LEU A 116 12.30 0.93 -11.92
N THR A 117 11.77 2.14 -11.83
CA THR A 117 12.37 3.24 -11.07
C THR A 117 11.65 3.46 -9.74
N MET A 118 12.33 4.09 -8.78
CA MET A 118 11.68 4.49 -7.52
C MET A 118 10.53 5.48 -7.74
N LYS A 119 10.55 6.26 -8.83
CA LYS A 119 9.40 7.10 -9.21
C LYS A 119 8.13 6.26 -9.37
N GLN A 120 8.21 5.08 -9.98
CA GLN A 120 7.06 4.18 -10.14
C GLN A 120 6.60 3.58 -8.81
N VAL A 121 7.52 3.33 -7.87
CA VAL A 121 7.16 2.94 -6.49
C VAL A 121 6.39 4.06 -5.80
N LEU A 122 6.88 5.30 -5.84
CA LEU A 122 6.21 6.47 -5.27
C LEU A 122 4.84 6.72 -5.92
N THR A 123 4.74 6.60 -7.26
CA THR A 123 3.46 6.66 -7.98
C THR A 123 2.49 5.58 -7.47
N GLY A 124 2.97 4.35 -7.27
CA GLY A 124 2.17 3.25 -6.71
C GLY A 124 1.69 3.54 -5.28
N MET A 125 2.56 4.09 -4.43
CA MET A 125 2.21 4.48 -3.06
C MET A 125 1.09 5.53 -3.07
N ILE A 126 1.23 6.60 -3.85
CA ILE A 126 0.21 7.67 -3.96
C ILE A 126 -1.13 7.07 -4.41
N LYS A 127 -1.14 6.23 -5.45
CA LYS A 127 -2.37 5.58 -5.93
C LYS A 127 -3.00 4.69 -4.86
N ALA A 128 -2.20 3.93 -4.11
CA ALA A 128 -2.71 3.08 -3.03
C ALA A 128 -3.32 3.90 -1.88
N HIS A 129 -2.67 5.00 -1.50
CA HIS A 129 -3.19 5.94 -0.50
C HIS A 129 -4.53 6.52 -0.94
N GLU A 130 -4.64 6.93 -2.21
CA GLU A 130 -5.88 7.48 -2.75
C GLU A 130 -7.03 6.46 -2.71
N ILE A 131 -6.79 5.21 -3.15
CA ILE A 131 -7.82 4.17 -3.18
C ILE A 131 -8.29 3.84 -1.76
N GLN A 132 -7.37 3.57 -0.84
CA GLN A 132 -7.71 3.21 0.54
C GLN A 132 -8.34 4.39 1.27
N GLY A 133 -7.71 5.57 1.20
CA GLY A 133 -8.14 6.78 1.90
C GLY A 133 -9.52 7.26 1.44
N CYS A 134 -9.77 7.31 0.14
CA CYS A 134 -11.07 7.76 -0.38
C CYS A 134 -12.20 6.79 -0.04
N ILE A 135 -11.98 5.48 -0.04
CA ILE A 135 -13.00 4.52 0.41
C ILE A 135 -13.27 4.70 1.91
N ALA A 136 -12.23 4.92 2.72
CA ALA A 136 -12.31 5.11 4.17
C ALA A 136 -12.98 6.43 4.61
N LEU A 137 -13.12 7.43 3.72
CA LEU A 137 -13.74 8.74 4.05
C LEU A 137 -15.18 8.61 4.56
N GLU A 138 -15.98 7.76 3.92
CA GLU A 138 -17.42 7.66 4.18
C GLU A 138 -17.86 6.24 4.58
N ASN A 139 -16.98 5.24 4.44
CA ASN A 139 -17.29 3.85 4.76
C ASN A 139 -16.53 3.42 6.01
N SER A 140 -17.26 2.89 6.99
CA SER A 140 -16.72 2.34 8.22
C SER A 140 -17.03 0.85 8.27
N PHE A 141 -16.01 0.04 8.06
CA PHE A 141 -16.06 -1.42 8.06
C PHE A 141 -16.00 -1.99 9.48
N ASN A 142 -15.37 -1.27 10.42
CA ASN A 142 -15.38 -1.63 11.84
C ASN A 142 -16.82 -1.72 12.39
N ARG A 143 -17.74 -0.90 11.89
CA ARG A 143 -19.17 -0.92 12.26
C ARG A 143 -19.90 -2.19 11.82
N VAL A 144 -19.36 -2.92 10.86
CA VAL A 144 -19.89 -4.21 10.39
C VAL A 144 -19.02 -5.39 10.82
N GLY A 145 -18.09 -5.18 11.77
CA GLY A 145 -17.23 -6.23 12.31
C GLY A 145 -16.11 -6.68 11.38
N LEU A 146 -15.79 -5.90 10.34
CA LEU A 146 -14.70 -6.17 9.41
C LEU A 146 -13.51 -5.26 9.72
N ASP A 147 -12.31 -5.81 9.61
CA ASP A 147 -11.07 -5.07 9.83
C ASP A 147 -10.66 -4.24 8.60
N HIS A 148 -10.07 -3.07 8.85
CA HIS A 148 -9.69 -2.07 7.85
C HIS A 148 -8.64 -2.57 6.85
N VAL A 149 -7.88 -3.62 7.20
CA VAL A 149 -6.89 -4.28 6.32
C VAL A 149 -7.50 -4.81 5.01
N LEU A 150 -8.83 -4.94 4.93
CA LEU A 150 -9.50 -5.23 3.66
C LEU A 150 -9.20 -4.16 2.60
N LEU A 151 -9.06 -2.89 3.01
CA LEU A 151 -8.74 -1.78 2.11
C LEU A 151 -7.30 -1.85 1.61
N VAL A 152 -6.38 -2.30 2.46
CA VAL A 152 -4.99 -2.60 2.05
C VAL A 152 -4.99 -3.68 0.96
N LYS A 153 -5.78 -4.75 1.14
CA LYS A 153 -5.91 -5.79 0.11
C LYS A 153 -6.44 -5.23 -1.22
N VAL A 154 -7.47 -4.39 -1.18
CA VAL A 154 -8.06 -3.77 -2.37
C VAL A 154 -7.07 -2.84 -3.08
N ALA A 155 -6.45 -1.92 -2.34
CA ALA A 155 -5.51 -0.93 -2.88
C ALA A 155 -4.25 -1.60 -3.43
N SER A 156 -3.63 -2.51 -2.66
CA SER A 156 -2.46 -3.28 -3.10
C SER A 156 -2.76 -4.11 -4.35
N THR A 157 -3.90 -4.83 -4.39
CA THR A 157 -4.27 -5.62 -5.58
C THR A 157 -4.39 -4.74 -6.82
N ALA A 158 -5.01 -3.58 -6.69
CA ALA A 158 -5.19 -2.65 -7.81
C ALA A 158 -3.84 -2.11 -8.32
N VAL A 159 -2.97 -1.65 -7.44
CA VAL A 159 -1.67 -1.07 -7.83
C VAL A 159 -0.72 -2.15 -8.34
N VAL A 160 -0.61 -3.29 -7.67
CA VAL A 160 0.26 -4.41 -8.08
C VAL A 160 -0.20 -5.00 -9.41
N ALA A 161 -1.50 -5.12 -9.66
CA ALA A 161 -2.02 -5.58 -10.95
C ALA A 161 -1.63 -4.64 -12.10
N GLU A 162 -1.62 -3.33 -11.87
CA GLU A 162 -1.12 -2.35 -12.84
C GLU A 162 0.39 -2.54 -13.09
N MET A 163 1.18 -2.69 -12.02
CA MET A 163 2.63 -2.88 -12.11
C MET A 163 3.02 -4.15 -12.88
N LEU A 164 2.20 -5.21 -12.76
CA LEU A 164 2.35 -6.45 -13.52
C LEU A 164 1.91 -6.33 -15.00
N GLY A 165 1.44 -5.16 -15.44
CA GLY A 165 1.01 -4.93 -16.82
C GLY A 165 -0.30 -5.63 -17.18
N LEU A 166 -1.17 -5.93 -16.21
CA LEU A 166 -2.44 -6.59 -16.48
C LEU A 166 -3.40 -5.66 -17.24
N THR A 167 -3.99 -6.17 -18.33
CA THR A 167 -5.01 -5.43 -19.10
C THR A 167 -6.28 -5.21 -18.28
N ALA A 168 -7.07 -4.18 -18.60
CA ALA A 168 -8.31 -3.86 -17.88
C ALA A 168 -9.28 -5.06 -17.71
N ARG A 169 -9.32 -5.98 -18.69
CA ARG A 169 -10.11 -7.23 -18.61
C ARG A 169 -9.56 -8.21 -17.58
N LYS A 170 -8.24 -8.37 -17.51
CA LYS A 170 -7.58 -9.19 -16.49
C LYS A 170 -7.62 -8.53 -15.11
N PHE A 171 -7.64 -7.20 -15.06
CA PHE A 171 -7.77 -6.40 -13.84
C PHE A 171 -9.14 -6.57 -13.15
N SER A 172 -10.26 -6.66 -13.89
CA SER A 172 -11.58 -6.87 -13.28
C SER A 172 -11.81 -8.30 -12.77
N THR A 173 -10.96 -9.25 -13.17
CA THR A 173 -11.08 -10.67 -12.82
C THR A 173 -10.75 -10.97 -11.34
N PRO A 174 -9.66 -10.45 -10.72
CA PRO A 174 -9.41 -10.62 -9.29
C PRO A 174 -10.46 -9.92 -8.41
N PHE A 175 -11.03 -8.80 -8.87
CA PHE A 175 -12.17 -8.18 -8.19
C PHE A 175 -13.45 -9.04 -8.24
N ARG A 176 -13.58 -9.94 -9.22
CA ARG A 176 -14.78 -10.78 -9.42
C ARG A 176 -14.81 -12.07 -8.58
N TRP A 177 -13.79 -12.37 -7.78
CA TRP A 177 -13.77 -13.59 -6.97
C TRP A 177 -14.82 -13.52 -5.84
N ARG A 178 -15.89 -14.32 -6.00
CA ARG A 178 -17.05 -14.57 -5.12
C ARG A 178 -17.51 -13.36 -4.28
N GLY A 179 -18.27 -12.47 -4.92
CA GLY A 179 -19.23 -11.58 -4.24
C GLY A 179 -19.02 -10.06 -4.41
N TRP A 180 -17.89 -9.61 -4.95
CA TRP A 180 -17.57 -8.18 -5.05
C TRP A 180 -17.54 -7.66 -6.49
N THR A 181 -18.69 -7.42 -7.09
CA THR A 181 -18.73 -6.65 -8.34
C THR A 181 -18.48 -5.17 -8.06
N VAL A 182 -17.24 -4.68 -8.28
CA VAL A 182 -16.93 -3.23 -8.37
C VAL A 182 -17.64 -2.55 -9.55
N SER A 183 -18.48 -3.27 -10.30
CA SER A 183 -19.40 -2.71 -11.30
C SER A 183 -20.53 -1.84 -10.72
N ARG A 184 -20.59 -1.63 -9.39
CA ARG A 184 -21.41 -0.58 -8.76
C ARG A 184 -20.62 0.61 -8.22
N CYS A 185 -19.32 0.73 -8.53
CA CYS A 185 -18.72 2.05 -8.66
C CYS A 185 -19.21 2.65 -9.99
N ALA A 186 -20.47 3.11 -9.98
CA ALA A 186 -20.87 4.20 -10.86
C ALA A 186 -19.80 5.30 -10.76
N PRO A 187 -19.54 6.07 -11.83
CA PRO A 187 -18.54 7.13 -11.77
C PRO A 187 -18.87 7.99 -10.55
N ILE A 188 -18.04 7.92 -9.50
CA ILE A 188 -18.07 8.91 -8.44
C ILE A 188 -17.52 10.14 -9.16
N ALA A 189 -18.43 10.82 -9.84
CA ALA A 189 -18.20 12.12 -10.39
C ALA A 189 -17.66 12.95 -9.24
N MET A 190 -16.48 13.53 -9.45
CA MET A 190 -15.93 14.61 -8.64
C MET A 190 -17.04 15.63 -8.36
N ARG A 191 -17.72 15.48 -7.23
CA ARG A 191 -18.54 16.55 -6.66
C ARG A 191 -17.76 17.03 -5.47
N ARG A 192 -17.22 18.24 -5.60
CA ARG A 192 -16.76 19.04 -4.46
C ARG A 192 -17.97 19.26 -3.55
N THR A 193 -18.16 18.41 -2.56
CA THR A 193 -19.06 18.68 -1.43
C THR A 193 -18.23 19.39 -0.36
N PRO A 194 -18.49 20.66 -0.04
CA PRO A 194 -17.85 21.31 1.09
C PRO A 194 -18.32 20.61 2.37
N ALA A 195 -17.36 20.19 3.20
CA ALA A 195 -17.65 19.58 4.50
C ALA A 195 -18.49 20.55 5.35
N ARG A 196 -19.71 20.15 5.72
CA ARG A 196 -20.51 20.88 6.70
C ARG A 196 -19.90 20.69 8.08
N VAL A 197 -19.40 21.78 8.66
CA VAL A 197 -18.99 21.83 10.07
C VAL A 197 -20.26 21.83 10.92
N ASN A 198 -20.40 20.85 11.81
CA ASN A 198 -21.51 20.75 12.75
C ASN A 198 -21.19 21.61 14.00
N PRO A 199 -21.94 22.68 14.31
CA PRO A 199 -21.51 23.69 15.30
C PRO A 199 -21.60 23.25 16.77
N GLY A 200 -21.93 21.99 17.05
CA GLY A 200 -22.27 21.51 18.40
C GLY A 200 -21.24 20.62 19.11
N ARG A 201 -20.07 20.32 18.52
CA ARG A 201 -19.03 19.52 19.20
C ARG A 201 -17.72 20.31 19.18
N ARG A 202 -17.22 20.67 20.38
CA ARG A 202 -15.83 21.10 20.55
C ARG A 202 -14.93 19.94 20.14
N ALA A 203 -14.49 19.93 18.89
CA ALA A 203 -13.38 19.10 18.46
C ALA A 203 -12.12 19.67 19.13
N MET A 204 -11.39 18.83 19.86
CA MET A 204 -10.00 19.11 20.19
C MET A 204 -9.24 19.43 18.89
N PRO A 205 -8.22 20.32 18.91
CA PRO A 205 -7.46 20.62 17.73
C PRO A 205 -6.77 19.34 17.22
N LEU A 206 -7.25 18.82 16.10
CA LEU A 206 -6.63 17.71 15.38
C LEU A 206 -5.28 18.20 14.84
N PRO A 207 -4.15 17.55 15.15
CA PRO A 207 -2.89 17.85 14.50
C PRO A 207 -2.93 17.32 13.06
N ALA A 208 -2.52 18.19 12.13
CA ALA A 208 -2.13 17.94 10.73
C ALA A 208 -3.09 17.10 9.84
N ARG A 209 -3.96 17.82 9.12
CA ARG A 209 -4.54 17.35 7.85
C ARG A 209 -3.44 17.27 6.77
N TYR A 210 -2.82 16.11 6.58
CA TYR A 210 -2.09 15.81 5.34
C TYR A 210 -3.09 15.37 4.28
N VAL A 211 -3.83 16.33 3.71
CA VAL A 211 -4.73 16.06 2.59
C VAL A 211 -3.90 16.13 1.32
N TRP A 212 -3.72 14.97 0.67
CA TRP A 212 -3.12 14.83 -0.64
C TRP A 212 -4.01 15.51 -1.67
N HIS A 213 -3.61 16.71 -2.13
CA HIS A 213 -4.25 17.45 -3.22
C HIS A 213 -3.21 17.84 -4.29
#